data_AF-T0LA39-F1
#
_entry.id   AF-T0LA39-F1
#
_cell.length_a   1.000
_cell.length_b   1.000
_cell.length_c   1.000
_cell.angle_alpha   90.00
_cell.angle_beta   90.00
_cell.angle_gamma   90.00
#
_symmetry.space_group_name_H-M   'P 1'
#
loop_
_entity.id
_entity.type
_entity.pdbx_description
1 polymer ?
#
loop_
_entity_poly.entity_id
_entity_poly.type
_entity_poly.pdbx_seq_one_letter_code
_entity_poly.pdbx_strand_id
1 'polypeptide(L)'
;MTSSSSLDKSDIHELLSTITLNDSLFNINLFTSITNAHRKFKQESDIELKQKTNVNDILDKKIYLIENEINTIKINHTKNNEKYKRVNNERLKLARKLVELENSYSMYKDELDTIQKNINTYNEQLRLVNKPTFNQLYLELIKGFGFDIKNGKCKIKNEKKKCVIEVDLNKNQPLYETVNEIWENV
;
A
#
# COMPACT_ATOMS: atom_id res chain seq x y z
N MET A 1 -59.60 84.89 -72.16
CA MET A 1 -58.39 84.74 -72.99
C MET A 1 -57.19 84.83 -72.08
N THR A 2 -56.37 83.79 -72.09
CA THR A 2 -55.27 83.50 -71.17
C THR A 2 -54.12 84.50 -71.33
N SER A 3 -53.81 85.24 -70.28
CA SER A 3 -52.66 86.14 -70.19
C SER A 3 -51.40 85.32 -69.90
N SER A 4 -50.59 85.06 -70.91
CA SER A 4 -49.26 84.47 -70.75
C SER A 4 -48.34 85.49 -70.08
N SER A 5 -48.03 85.29 -68.80
CA SER A 5 -47.00 86.04 -68.08
C SER A 5 -45.63 85.74 -68.69
N SER A 6 -45.02 86.74 -69.32
CA SER A 6 -43.64 86.67 -69.81
C SER A 6 -42.69 86.51 -68.62
N LEU A 7 -42.07 85.34 -68.48
CA LEU A 7 -40.93 85.17 -67.58
C LEU A 7 -39.82 86.13 -68.04
N ASP A 8 -39.37 87.00 -67.14
CA ASP A 8 -38.27 87.92 -67.41
C ASP A 8 -36.93 87.16 -67.44
N LYS A 9 -36.00 87.56 -68.30
CA LYS A 9 -34.70 86.87 -68.47
C LYS A 9 -33.87 86.86 -67.18
N SER A 10 -34.11 87.83 -66.29
CA SER A 10 -33.51 87.92 -64.97
C SER A 10 -33.93 86.76 -64.05
N ASP A 11 -35.22 86.45 -64.03
CA ASP A 11 -35.79 85.38 -63.18
C ASP A 11 -35.28 84.01 -63.61
N ILE A 12 -35.09 83.80 -64.91
CA ILE A 12 -34.53 82.57 -65.46
C ILE A 12 -33.05 82.42 -65.08
N HIS A 13 -32.28 83.51 -65.09
CA HIS A 13 -30.87 83.49 -64.69
C HIS A 13 -30.68 83.27 -63.18
N GLU A 14 -31.55 83.84 -62.35
CA GLU A 14 -31.54 83.63 -60.90
C GLU A 14 -31.96 82.20 -60.55
N LEU A 15 -32.95 81.65 -61.25
CA LEU A 15 -33.36 80.25 -61.09
C LEU A 15 -32.23 79.28 -61.50
N LEU A 16 -31.57 79.52 -62.65
CA LEU A 16 -30.44 78.72 -63.12
C LEU A 16 -29.21 78.83 -62.19
N SER A 17 -28.94 80.01 -61.64
CA SER A 17 -27.94 80.24 -60.59
C SER A 17 -28.24 79.41 -59.33
N THR A 18 -29.51 79.40 -58.90
CA THR A 18 -29.94 78.65 -57.70
C THR A 18 -29.88 77.14 -57.94
N ILE A 19 -30.22 76.68 -59.16
CA ILE A 19 -30.10 75.28 -59.57
C ILE A 19 -28.63 74.85 -59.63
N THR A 20 -27.73 75.67 -60.17
CA THR A 20 -26.28 75.37 -60.21
C THR A 20 -25.60 75.43 -58.84
N LEU A 21 -26.10 76.28 -57.92
CA LEU A 21 -25.74 76.25 -56.50
C LEU A 21 -26.26 74.98 -55.80
N ASN A 22 -27.46 74.49 -56.15
CA ASN A 22 -28.00 73.24 -55.60
C ASN A 22 -27.31 71.98 -56.16
N ASP A 23 -26.80 72.00 -57.39
CA ASP A 23 -25.95 70.91 -57.91
C ASP A 23 -24.65 70.74 -57.10
N SER A 24 -24.17 71.81 -56.44
CA SER A 24 -23.04 71.74 -55.50
C SER A 24 -23.37 71.02 -54.17
N LEU A 25 -24.66 70.78 -53.88
CA LEU A 25 -25.09 69.96 -52.72
C LEU A 25 -24.90 68.46 -52.98
N PHE A 26 -24.81 68.03 -54.24
CA PHE A 26 -24.44 66.66 -54.60
C PHE A 26 -22.91 66.52 -54.59
N ASN A 27 -22.33 66.58 -53.40
CA ASN A 27 -20.89 66.42 -53.23
C ASN A 27 -20.50 64.94 -53.46
N ILE A 28 -20.23 64.59 -54.73
CA ILE A 28 -19.80 63.26 -55.16
C ILE A 28 -18.56 62.80 -54.37
N ASN A 29 -17.69 63.74 -53.97
CA ASN A 29 -16.52 63.43 -53.15
C ASN A 29 -16.91 63.02 -51.71
N LEU A 30 -17.97 63.60 -51.16
CA LEU A 30 -18.52 63.20 -49.87
C LEU A 30 -19.17 61.81 -49.95
N PHE A 31 -19.97 61.55 -51.00
CA PHE A 31 -20.62 60.25 -51.18
C PHE A 31 -19.59 59.13 -51.42
N THR A 32 -18.56 59.39 -52.22
CA THR A 32 -17.44 58.44 -52.40
C THR A 32 -16.65 58.23 -51.12
N SER A 33 -16.42 59.29 -50.33
CA SER A 33 -15.77 59.17 -49.01
C SER A 33 -16.59 58.34 -48.03
N ILE A 34 -17.90 58.55 -47.95
CA ILE A 34 -18.83 57.76 -47.13
C ILE A 34 -18.84 56.30 -47.59
N THR A 35 -18.92 56.06 -48.90
CA THR A 35 -18.91 54.70 -49.46
C THR A 35 -17.59 53.98 -49.17
N ASN A 36 -16.47 54.69 -49.28
CA ASN A 36 -15.15 54.17 -48.95
C ASN A 36 -14.99 53.90 -47.44
N ALA A 37 -15.48 54.79 -46.58
CA ALA A 37 -15.49 54.60 -45.13
C ALA A 37 -16.35 53.39 -44.73
N HIS A 38 -17.55 53.25 -45.30
CA HIS A 38 -18.40 52.10 -45.06
C HIS A 38 -17.74 50.80 -45.55
N ARG A 39 -17.11 50.81 -46.73
CA ARG A 39 -16.39 49.64 -47.26
C ARG A 39 -15.24 49.22 -46.35
N LYS A 40 -14.46 50.18 -45.83
CA LYS A 40 -13.39 49.92 -44.86
C LYS A 40 -13.94 49.34 -43.55
N PHE A 41 -14.97 49.95 -42.99
CA PHE A 41 -15.61 49.46 -41.76
C PHE A 41 -16.15 48.03 -41.93
N LYS A 42 -16.78 47.73 -43.06
CA LYS A 42 -17.27 46.37 -43.37
C LYS A 42 -16.12 45.35 -43.48
N GLN A 43 -15.02 45.74 -44.12
CA GLN A 43 -13.84 44.88 -44.21
C GLN A 43 -13.22 44.64 -42.82
N GLU A 44 -13.11 45.66 -41.98
CA GLU A 44 -12.61 45.54 -40.61
C GLU A 44 -13.52 44.63 -39.77
N SER A 45 -14.85 44.77 -39.86
CA SER A 45 -15.79 43.90 -39.16
C SER A 45 -15.72 42.44 -39.64
N ASP A 46 -15.56 42.22 -40.95
CA ASP A 46 -15.42 40.87 -41.51
C ASP A 46 -14.11 40.21 -41.07
N ILE A 47 -13.03 40.99 -40.92
CA ILE A 47 -11.75 40.51 -40.38
C ILE A 47 -11.90 40.14 -38.90
N GLU A 48 -12.53 40.99 -38.09
CA GLU A 48 -12.76 40.73 -36.67
C GLU A 48 -13.63 39.48 -36.46
N LEU A 49 -14.68 39.30 -37.26
CA LEU A 49 -15.53 38.11 -37.22
C LEU A 49 -14.73 36.84 -37.56
N LYS A 50 -13.90 36.87 -38.62
CA LYS A 50 -13.02 35.75 -38.99
C LYS A 50 -11.99 35.42 -37.91
N GLN A 51 -11.48 36.43 -37.22
CA GLN A 51 -10.57 36.22 -36.09
C GLN A 51 -11.29 35.54 -34.92
N LYS A 52 -12.51 35.99 -34.58
CA LYS A 52 -13.34 35.35 -33.53
C LYS A 52 -13.68 33.90 -33.87
N THR A 53 -14.06 33.60 -35.12
CA THR A 53 -14.34 32.21 -35.54
C THR A 53 -13.08 31.34 -35.45
N ASN A 54 -11.92 31.84 -35.88
CA ASN A 54 -10.65 31.12 -35.74
C ASN A 54 -10.29 30.84 -34.27
N VAL A 55 -10.51 31.80 -33.38
CA VAL A 55 -10.30 31.61 -31.93
C VAL A 55 -11.24 30.54 -31.38
N ASN A 56 -12.51 30.55 -31.80
CA ASN A 56 -13.48 29.54 -31.36
C ASN A 56 -13.09 28.12 -31.82
N ASP A 57 -12.67 27.96 -33.08
CA ASP A 57 -12.19 26.68 -33.59
C ASP A 57 -10.95 26.16 -32.83
N ILE A 58 -10.07 27.06 -32.39
CA ILE A 58 -8.91 26.71 -31.54
C ILE A 58 -9.38 26.27 -30.15
N LEU A 59 -10.37 26.95 -29.58
CA LEU A 59 -10.93 26.59 -28.28
C LEU A 59 -11.64 25.24 -28.34
N ASP A 60 -12.44 24.96 -29.36
CA ASP A 60 -13.12 23.68 -29.55
C ASP A 60 -12.11 22.52 -29.66
N LYS A 61 -11.01 22.73 -30.41
CA LYS A 61 -9.91 21.75 -30.45
C LYS A 61 -9.28 21.52 -29.09
N LYS A 62 -9.06 22.59 -28.29
CA LYS A 62 -8.51 22.46 -26.93
C LYS A 62 -9.47 21.73 -25.99
N ILE A 63 -10.77 22.03 -26.07
CA ILE A 63 -11.81 21.35 -25.29
C ILE A 63 -11.78 19.86 -25.61
N TYR A 64 -11.77 19.50 -26.90
CA TYR A 64 -11.69 18.11 -27.34
C TYR A 64 -10.44 17.38 -26.80
N LEU A 65 -9.28 18.04 -26.83
CA LEU A 65 -8.05 17.46 -26.26
C LEU A 65 -8.17 17.24 -24.74
N ILE A 66 -8.70 18.21 -24.01
CA ILE A 66 -8.91 18.11 -22.56
C ILE A 66 -9.91 17.00 -22.24
N GLU A 67 -11.01 16.86 -23.00
CA GLU A 67 -11.98 15.79 -22.82
C GLU A 67 -11.36 14.41 -23.02
N ASN A 68 -10.50 14.26 -24.04
CA ASN A 68 -9.75 13.03 -24.28
C ASN A 68 -8.76 12.71 -23.14
N GLU A 69 -8.06 13.71 -22.61
CA GLU A 69 -7.18 13.54 -21.45
C GLU A 69 -7.99 13.11 -20.22
N ILE A 70 -9.12 13.76 -19.94
CA ILE A 70 -10.03 13.39 -18.85
C ILE A 70 -10.50 11.94 -19.00
N ASN A 71 -10.89 11.53 -20.20
CA ASN A 71 -11.33 10.16 -20.47
C ASN A 71 -10.19 9.14 -20.27
N THR A 72 -8.99 9.49 -20.70
CA THR A 72 -7.79 8.66 -20.49
C THR A 72 -7.50 8.49 -19.00
N ILE A 73 -7.55 9.58 -18.23
CA ILE A 73 -7.35 9.56 -16.78
C ILE A 73 -8.43 8.71 -16.10
N LYS A 74 -9.71 8.84 -16.50
CA LYS A 74 -10.81 8.02 -15.97
C LYS A 74 -10.58 6.52 -16.21
N ILE A 75 -10.20 6.13 -17.42
CA ILE A 75 -9.90 4.73 -17.77
C ILE A 75 -8.71 4.21 -16.95
N ASN A 76 -7.67 5.01 -16.77
CA ASN A 76 -6.52 4.60 -15.96
C ASN A 76 -6.90 4.47 -14.47
N HIS A 77 -7.74 5.37 -13.96
CA HIS A 77 -8.24 5.31 -12.60
C HIS A 77 -9.08 4.05 -12.35
N THR A 78 -9.97 3.67 -13.28
CA THR A 78 -10.76 2.43 -13.15
C THR A 78 -9.88 1.19 -13.17
N LYS A 79 -8.92 1.09 -14.11
CA LYS A 79 -7.93 0.01 -14.17
C LYS A 79 -7.11 -0.11 -12.88
N ASN A 80 -6.66 1.03 -12.34
CA ASN A 80 -5.92 1.06 -11.09
C ASN A 80 -6.79 0.59 -9.93
N ASN A 81 -8.05 1.04 -9.85
CA ASN A 81 -8.97 0.62 -8.79
C ASN A 81 -9.23 -0.90 -8.83
N GLU A 82 -9.40 -1.48 -10.01
CA GLU A 82 -9.51 -2.94 -10.17
C GLU A 82 -8.23 -3.67 -9.73
N LYS A 83 -7.05 -3.13 -10.03
CA LYS A 83 -5.78 -3.67 -9.56
C LYS A 83 -5.69 -3.61 -8.03
N TYR A 84 -6.06 -2.48 -7.42
CA TYR A 84 -6.09 -2.34 -5.96
C TYR A 84 -7.07 -3.31 -5.30
N LYS A 85 -8.27 -3.49 -5.85
CA LYS A 85 -9.24 -4.48 -5.36
C LYS A 85 -8.66 -5.89 -5.38
N ARG A 86 -8.00 -6.30 -6.48
CA ARG A 86 -7.34 -7.61 -6.57
C ARG A 86 -6.24 -7.78 -5.52
N VAL A 87 -5.33 -6.82 -5.41
CA VAL A 87 -4.24 -6.88 -4.43
C VAL A 87 -4.78 -6.89 -3.00
N ASN A 88 -5.80 -6.10 -2.69
CA ASN A 88 -6.40 -6.07 -1.36
C ASN A 88 -7.10 -7.38 -1.01
N ASN A 89 -7.76 -8.02 -1.97
CA ASN A 89 -8.37 -9.35 -1.77
C ASN A 89 -7.30 -10.41 -1.47
N GLU A 90 -6.20 -10.43 -2.21
CA GLU A 90 -5.08 -11.34 -1.93
C GLU A 90 -4.43 -11.04 -0.57
N ARG A 91 -4.26 -9.75 -0.22
CA ARG A 91 -3.79 -9.35 1.11
C ARG A 91 -4.69 -9.90 2.22
N LEU A 92 -6.01 -9.83 2.03
CA LEU A 92 -6.99 -10.33 3.00
C LEU A 92 -6.96 -11.86 3.12
N LYS A 93 -6.80 -12.58 2.00
CA LYS A 93 -6.63 -14.05 2.01
C LYS A 93 -5.36 -14.45 2.76
N LEU A 94 -4.25 -13.79 2.48
CA LEU A 94 -2.97 -14.07 3.15
C LEU A 94 -3.05 -13.78 4.65
N ALA A 95 -3.70 -12.68 5.05
CA ALA A 95 -3.90 -12.35 6.46
C ALA A 95 -4.71 -13.43 7.19
N ARG A 96 -5.78 -13.97 6.57
CA ARG A 96 -6.54 -15.09 7.15
C ARG A 96 -5.70 -16.34 7.31
N LYS A 97 -4.94 -16.71 6.29
CA LYS A 97 -4.04 -17.86 6.34
C LYS A 97 -2.97 -17.71 7.41
N LEU A 98 -2.48 -16.50 7.64
CA LEU A 98 -1.50 -16.22 8.68
C LEU A 98 -2.09 -16.47 10.08
N VAL A 99 -3.32 -15.98 10.33
CA VAL A 99 -4.02 -16.25 11.60
C VAL A 99 -4.28 -17.75 11.80
N GLU A 100 -4.67 -18.47 10.75
CA GLU A 100 -4.87 -19.94 10.81
C GLU A 100 -3.56 -20.69 11.16
N LEU A 101 -2.43 -20.24 10.60
CA LEU A 101 -1.12 -20.79 10.88
C LEU A 101 -0.65 -20.47 12.31
N GLU A 102 -0.90 -19.26 12.80
CA GLU A 102 -0.60 -18.87 14.19
C GLU A 102 -1.40 -19.71 15.19
N ASN A 103 -2.68 -19.93 14.92
CA ASN A 103 -3.53 -20.79 15.75
C ASN A 103 -3.02 -22.24 15.75
N SER A 104 -2.73 -22.80 14.57
CA SER A 104 -2.17 -24.15 14.45
C SER A 104 -0.83 -24.27 15.18
N TYR A 105 0.03 -23.27 15.08
CA TYR A 105 1.30 -23.23 15.78
C TYR A 105 1.13 -23.22 17.30
N SER A 106 0.17 -22.44 17.82
CA SER A 106 -0.15 -22.44 19.25
C SER A 106 -0.60 -23.82 19.73
N MET A 107 -1.48 -24.48 18.96
CA MET A 107 -1.94 -25.84 19.29
C MET A 107 -0.78 -26.84 19.36
N TYR A 108 0.09 -26.86 18.35
CA TYR A 108 1.24 -27.77 18.35
C TYR A 108 2.23 -27.48 19.47
N LYS A 109 2.36 -26.22 19.89
CA LYS A 109 3.20 -25.86 21.03
C LYS A 109 2.63 -26.41 22.33
N ASP A 110 1.32 -26.30 22.54
CA ASP A 110 0.65 -26.83 23.73
C ASP A 110 0.70 -28.37 23.77
N GLU A 111 0.57 -29.03 22.61
CA GLU A 111 0.77 -30.48 22.46
C GLU A 111 2.20 -30.90 22.82
N LEU A 112 3.21 -30.16 22.34
CA LEU A 112 4.61 -30.42 22.63
C LEU A 112 4.92 -30.28 24.12
N ASP A 113 4.40 -29.23 24.77
CA ASP A 113 4.56 -29.03 26.21
C ASP A 113 3.91 -30.18 27.02
N THR A 114 2.78 -30.69 26.55
CA THR A 114 2.09 -31.84 27.15
C THR A 114 2.90 -33.12 27.00
N ILE A 115 3.44 -33.37 25.80
CA ILE A 115 4.32 -34.52 25.54
C ILE A 115 5.58 -34.44 26.40
N GLN A 116 6.19 -33.25 26.53
CA GLN A 116 7.38 -33.07 27.34
C GLN A 116 7.12 -33.35 28.82
N LYS A 117 5.97 -32.93 29.35
CA LYS A 117 5.54 -33.29 30.71
C LYS A 117 5.40 -34.80 30.86
N ASN A 118 4.76 -35.47 29.89
CA ASN A 118 4.61 -36.92 29.92
C ASN A 118 5.96 -37.64 29.86
N ILE A 119 6.90 -37.19 29.02
CA ILE A 119 8.27 -37.72 28.98
C ILE A 119 8.95 -37.61 30.34
N ASN A 120 8.83 -36.45 31.01
CA ASN A 120 9.41 -36.26 32.33
C ASN A 120 8.77 -37.22 33.36
N THR A 121 7.44 -37.33 33.37
CA THR A 121 6.72 -38.27 34.24
C THR A 121 7.16 -39.72 34.01
N TYR A 122 7.26 -40.15 32.74
CA TYR A 122 7.71 -41.51 32.43
C TYR A 122 9.18 -41.74 32.78
N ASN A 123 10.05 -40.74 32.63
CA ASN A 123 11.44 -40.83 33.06
C ASN A 123 11.56 -40.97 34.58
N GLU A 124 10.72 -40.26 35.35
CA GLU A 124 10.64 -40.41 36.81
C GLU A 124 10.14 -41.81 37.20
N GLN A 125 9.07 -42.29 36.56
CA GLN A 125 8.57 -43.65 36.78
C GLN A 125 9.62 -44.71 36.43
N LEU A 126 10.32 -44.56 35.31
CA LEU A 126 11.42 -45.45 34.91
C LEU A 126 12.55 -45.43 35.94
N ARG A 127 12.90 -44.27 36.52
CA ARG A 127 13.90 -44.21 37.60
C ARG A 127 13.44 -44.96 38.85
N LEU A 128 12.14 -44.90 39.18
CA LEU A 128 11.58 -45.62 40.32
C LEU A 128 11.55 -47.13 40.07
N VAL A 129 11.16 -47.58 38.87
CA VAL A 129 11.11 -49.00 38.50
C VAL A 129 12.51 -49.60 38.33
N ASN A 130 13.43 -48.85 37.73
CA ASN A 130 14.84 -49.24 37.59
C ASN A 130 15.64 -49.05 38.88
N LYS A 131 15.00 -48.62 39.99
CA LYS A 131 15.64 -48.60 41.31
C LYS A 131 16.04 -50.05 41.64
N PRO A 132 17.33 -50.36 41.76
CA PRO A 132 17.76 -51.71 42.05
C PRO A 132 17.26 -52.08 43.45
N THR A 133 16.83 -53.33 43.61
CA THR A 133 16.51 -53.82 44.95
C THR A 133 17.77 -53.81 45.80
N PHE A 134 17.62 -53.69 47.13
CA PHE A 134 18.74 -53.68 48.07
C PHE A 134 19.72 -54.84 47.81
N ASN A 135 19.18 -56.04 47.59
CA ASN A 135 19.99 -57.22 47.28
C ASN A 135 20.76 -57.09 45.97
N GLN A 136 20.20 -56.42 44.95
CA GLN A 136 20.85 -56.23 43.65
C GLN A 136 21.96 -55.21 43.73
N LEU A 137 21.73 -54.07 44.41
CA LEU A 137 22.76 -53.08 44.71
C LEU A 137 23.87 -53.68 45.58
N TYR A 138 23.53 -54.45 46.60
CA TYR A 138 24.48 -55.15 47.47
C TYR A 138 25.31 -56.20 46.71
N LEU A 139 24.68 -56.97 45.82
CA LEU A 139 25.38 -57.94 44.98
C LEU A 139 26.28 -57.25 43.94
N GLU A 140 25.86 -56.13 43.36
CA GLU A 140 26.68 -55.32 42.44
C GLU A 140 27.87 -54.64 43.17
N LEU A 141 27.64 -54.15 44.40
CA LEU A 141 28.66 -53.66 45.33
C LEU A 141 29.72 -54.74 45.59
N ILE A 142 29.31 -55.98 45.86
CA ILE A 142 30.21 -57.12 46.12
C ILE A 142 30.86 -57.65 44.84
N LYS A 143 30.16 -57.62 43.70
CA LYS A 143 30.63 -58.16 42.41
C LYS A 143 31.61 -57.24 41.67
N GLY A 144 31.87 -56.03 42.16
CA GLY A 144 33.01 -55.24 41.69
C GLY A 144 32.69 -54.03 40.82
N PHE A 145 31.64 -53.27 41.13
CA PHE A 145 31.84 -51.82 40.99
C PHE A 145 33.10 -51.45 41.79
N GLY A 146 33.97 -50.61 41.22
CA GLY A 146 35.28 -50.25 41.79
C GLY A 146 35.18 -49.46 43.10
N PHE A 147 34.65 -50.09 44.13
CA PHE A 147 34.49 -49.58 45.48
C PHE A 147 35.76 -49.88 46.27
N ASP A 148 36.52 -48.85 46.61
CA ASP A 148 37.67 -48.97 47.50
C ASP A 148 37.21 -48.61 48.91
N ILE A 149 37.02 -49.63 49.76
CA ILE A 149 36.60 -49.45 51.15
C ILE A 149 37.87 -49.32 52.00
N LYS A 150 38.16 -48.10 52.47
CA LYS A 150 39.30 -47.81 53.35
C LYS A 150 38.84 -46.97 54.55
N ASN A 151 39.23 -47.38 55.74
CA ASN A 151 39.00 -46.65 57.00
C ASN A 151 37.53 -46.24 57.26
N GLY A 152 36.57 -47.14 57.02
CA GLY A 152 35.15 -46.86 57.29
C GLY A 152 34.48 -45.90 56.29
N LYS A 153 35.12 -45.62 55.14
CA LYS A 153 34.56 -44.84 54.03
C LYS A 153 34.50 -45.68 52.76
N CYS A 154 33.43 -45.53 51.99
CA CYS A 154 33.24 -46.14 50.68
C CYS A 154 33.52 -45.11 49.58
N LYS A 155 34.57 -45.34 48.76
CA LYS A 155 34.86 -44.53 47.57
C LYS A 155 34.29 -45.19 46.32
N ILE A 156 33.45 -44.46 45.60
CA ILE A 156 32.79 -44.92 44.37
C ILE A 156 33.36 -44.13 43.21
N LYS A 157 33.99 -44.81 42.25
CA LYS A 157 34.46 -44.16 41.03
C LYS A 157 33.43 -44.34 39.93
N ASN A 158 32.75 -43.26 39.55
CA ASN A 158 31.84 -43.26 38.40
C ASN A 158 32.64 -42.91 37.14
N GLU A 159 32.99 -43.93 36.35
CA GLU A 159 33.78 -43.76 35.12
C GLU A 159 33.04 -42.95 34.05
N LYS A 160 31.69 -43.00 34.02
CA LYS A 160 30.87 -42.27 33.04
C LYS A 160 30.85 -40.75 33.30
N LYS A 161 30.80 -40.34 34.56
CA LYS A 161 30.81 -38.92 34.97
C LYS A 161 32.20 -38.39 35.36
N LYS A 162 33.24 -39.23 35.32
CA LYS A 162 34.60 -38.93 35.83
C LYS A 162 34.61 -38.33 37.24
N CYS A 163 33.69 -38.76 38.11
CA CYS A 163 33.59 -38.28 39.49
C CYS A 163 33.88 -39.40 40.50
N VAL A 164 34.37 -39.02 41.68
CA VAL A 164 34.55 -39.91 42.82
C VAL A 164 33.58 -39.46 43.90
N ILE A 165 32.69 -40.37 44.32
CA ILE A 165 31.70 -40.14 45.38
C ILE A 165 32.22 -40.83 46.63
N GLU A 166 32.26 -40.12 47.75
CA GLU A 166 32.70 -40.65 49.04
C GLU A 166 31.53 -40.71 50.01
N VAL A 167 31.22 -41.91 50.51
CA VAL A 167 30.12 -42.14 51.46
C VAL A 167 30.70 -42.72 52.76
N ASP A 168 30.42 -42.08 53.89
CA ASP A 168 30.85 -42.56 55.22
C ASP A 168 29.99 -43.75 55.68
N LEU A 169 30.61 -44.91 55.90
CA LEU A 169 29.95 -46.14 56.35
C LEU A 169 29.82 -46.21 57.88
N ASN A 170 30.48 -45.32 58.62
CA ASN A 170 30.54 -45.31 60.10
C ASN A 170 29.38 -44.60 60.79
N LYS A 171 28.30 -44.27 60.06
CA LYS A 171 27.07 -43.76 60.68
C LYS A 171 26.30 -44.96 61.24
N ASN A 172 25.77 -44.90 62.46
CA ASN A 172 24.84 -45.88 63.04
C ASN A 172 23.47 -45.86 62.31
N GLN A 173 23.48 -45.81 60.99
CA GLN A 173 22.32 -45.75 60.12
C GLN A 173 22.10 -47.13 59.48
N PRO A 174 20.83 -47.49 59.24
CA PRO A 174 20.52 -48.76 58.59
C PRO A 174 21.05 -48.76 57.15
N LEU A 175 21.65 -49.88 56.73
CA LEU A 175 22.36 -50.03 55.45
C LEU A 175 21.55 -49.60 54.20
N TYR A 176 20.21 -49.66 54.25
CA TYR A 176 19.37 -49.24 53.12
C TYR A 176 19.45 -47.73 52.85
N GLU A 177 19.76 -46.91 53.85
CA GLU A 177 19.91 -45.45 53.71
C GLU A 177 21.20 -45.12 52.97
N THR A 178 22.29 -45.80 53.33
CA THR A 178 23.57 -45.69 52.61
C THR A 178 23.43 -46.13 51.16
N VAL A 179 22.67 -47.20 50.89
CA VAL A 179 22.41 -47.69 49.53
C VAL A 179 21.55 -46.71 48.72
N ASN A 180 20.58 -46.03 49.35
CA ASN A 180 19.82 -44.96 48.70
C ASN A 180 20.70 -43.74 48.39
N GLU A 181 21.56 -43.32 49.32
CA GLU A 181 22.49 -42.20 49.13
C GLU A 181 23.47 -42.48 47.97
N ILE A 182 23.92 -43.73 47.83
CA ILE A 182 24.74 -44.15 46.69
C ILE A 182 23.95 -44.07 45.38
N TRP A 183 22.72 -44.58 45.35
CA TRP A 183 21.89 -44.58 44.14
C TRP A 183 21.49 -43.18 43.67
N GLU A 184 21.23 -42.25 44.59
CA GLU A 184 20.90 -40.85 44.25
C GLU A 184 22.09 -40.10 43.63
N ASN A 185 23.32 -40.52 43.93
CA ASN A 185 24.54 -39.85 43.46
C ASN A 185 25.18 -40.46 42.19
N VAL A 186 24.78 -41.68 41.79
CA VAL A 186 25.28 -42.35 40.55
C VAL A 186 24.69 -41.74 39.29
#